data_AF-A0A497K818-F1
#
_entry.id   AF-A0A497K818-F1
#
_cell.length_a   1.000
_cell.length_b   1.000
_cell.length_c   1.000
_cell.angle_alpha   90.00
_cell.angle_beta   90.00
_cell.angle_gamma   90.00
#
_symmetry.space_group_name_H-M   'P 1'
#
loop_
_entity.id
_entity.type
_entity.pdbx_description
1 polymer ?
#
loop_
_entity_poly.entity_id
_entity_poly.type
_entity_poly.pdbx_seq_one_letter_code
_entity_poly.pdbx_strand_id
1 'polypeptide(L)'
;MPKLAIVPDDTPNAFVFGRTAKGATLAVHEGLLKQLNKEEIRGVIGHELSHIKHKDFLIMTALSAIPLIAYMVARLSFEAVRFARPSKKGKGAAAVYAALAAAAVIGYVVYIITLLCVMRTSRLREHYADAYSAYVTGTPEA
;
A
#
# COMPACT_ATOMS: atom_id res chain seq x y z
N MET A 1 2.45 22.21 -8.07
CA MET A 1 3.58 21.90 -7.17
C MET A 1 2.99 21.48 -5.84
N PRO A 2 3.55 20.47 -5.15
CA PRO A 2 3.10 20.11 -3.81
C PRO A 2 3.42 21.23 -2.82
N LYS A 3 2.67 21.26 -1.71
CA LYS A 3 2.99 22.14 -0.58
C LYS A 3 4.23 21.60 0.13
N LEU A 4 5.10 22.48 0.60
CA LEU A 4 6.19 22.09 1.49
C LEU A 4 5.83 22.43 2.93
N ALA A 5 6.17 21.53 3.84
CA ALA A 5 6.06 21.72 5.28
C ALA A 5 7.36 21.30 5.95
N ILE A 6 7.76 22.05 6.97
CA ILE A 6 8.85 21.66 7.87
C ILE A 6 8.21 21.18 9.16
N VAL A 7 8.66 20.02 9.64
CA VAL A 7 8.16 19.42 10.88
C VAL A 7 9.24 19.57 11.96
N PRO A 8 8.93 20.22 13.10
CA PRO A 8 9.89 20.42 14.19
C PRO A 8 10.09 19.13 14.99
N ASP A 9 10.82 18.20 14.39
CA ASP A 9 11.20 16.91 14.95
C ASP A 9 12.65 16.63 14.54
N ASP A 10 13.44 16.10 15.47
CA ASP A 10 14.87 15.85 15.26
C ASP A 10 15.18 14.51 14.59
N THR A 11 14.16 13.70 14.28
CA THR A 11 14.33 12.48 13.49
C THR A 11 14.64 12.80 12.01
N PRO A 12 15.59 12.10 11.37
CA PRO A 12 15.94 12.33 9.98
C PRO A 12 14.94 11.63 9.04
N ASN A 13 13.81 12.28 8.77
CA ASN A 13 12.77 11.72 7.91
C ASN A 13 12.14 12.78 6.98
N ALA A 14 11.58 12.34 5.86
CA ALA A 14 10.78 13.13 4.94
C ALA A 14 9.72 12.22 4.32
N PHE A 15 8.53 12.75 4.08
CA PHE A 15 7.44 11.95 3.51
C PHE A 15 6.40 12.82 2.81
N VAL A 16 5.72 12.20 1.85
CA VAL A 16 4.62 12.79 1.12
C VAL A 16 3.28 12.23 1.57
N PHE A 17 2.29 13.11 1.73
CA PHE A 17 0.90 12.71 1.96
C PHE A 17 -0.08 13.61 1.20
N GLY A 18 -1.27 13.07 0.90
CA GLY A 18 -2.34 13.81 0.24
C GLY A 18 -3.36 12.93 -0.46
N ARG A 19 -4.47 13.53 -0.89
CA ARG A 19 -5.54 12.83 -1.64
C ARG A 19 -5.42 12.97 -3.15
N THR A 20 -4.70 13.98 -3.62
CA THR A 20 -4.48 14.27 -5.04
C THR A 20 -3.08 14.81 -5.24
N ALA A 21 -2.51 14.64 -6.43
CA ALA A 21 -1.17 15.18 -6.74
C ALA A 21 -1.11 16.71 -6.63
N LYS A 22 -2.23 17.41 -6.85
CA LYS A 22 -2.33 18.87 -6.71
C LYS A 22 -2.41 19.33 -5.25
N GLY A 23 -2.96 18.50 -4.37
CA GLY A 23 -3.11 18.78 -2.93
C GLY A 23 -2.13 18.00 -2.05
N ALA A 24 -1.07 17.43 -2.64
CA ALA A 24 -0.05 16.70 -1.90
C ALA A 24 0.85 17.68 -1.13
N THR A 25 1.27 17.26 0.05
CA THR A 25 2.22 17.96 0.90
C THR A 25 3.45 17.07 1.08
N LEU A 26 4.63 17.65 0.82
CA LEU A 26 5.91 17.08 1.19
C LEU A 26 6.30 17.68 2.55
N ALA A 27 6.37 16.82 3.56
CA ALA A 27 6.86 17.18 4.88
C ALA A 27 8.31 16.74 5.03
N VAL A 28 9.16 17.64 5.53
CA VAL A 28 10.56 17.36 5.82
C VAL A 28 10.80 17.66 7.29
N HIS A 29 11.38 16.72 8.03
CA HIS A 29 11.73 16.94 9.43
C HIS A 29 12.99 17.80 9.55
N GLU A 30 13.06 18.63 10.58
CA GLU A 30 14.25 19.43 10.88
C GLU A 30 15.49 18.57 11.09
N GLY A 31 15.35 17.41 11.72
CA GLY A 31 16.42 16.44 11.92
C GLY A 31 17.10 16.03 10.62
N LEU A 32 16.33 15.86 9.54
CA LEU A 32 16.86 15.50 8.23
C LEU A 32 17.70 16.64 7.66
N LEU A 33 17.21 17.88 7.76
CA LEU A 33 17.91 19.08 7.28
C LEU A 33 19.19 19.38 8.08
N LYS A 34 19.24 18.98 9.35
CA LYS A 34 20.41 19.14 10.23
C LYS A 34 21.48 18.07 9.98
N GLN A 35 21.08 16.85 9.61
CA GLN A 35 21.98 15.70 9.49
C GLN A 35 22.52 15.48 8.08
N LEU A 36 21.75 15.80 7.04
CA LEU A 36 22.13 15.56 5.65
C LEU A 36 22.70 16.81 4.97
N ASN A 37 23.60 16.59 4.02
CA ASN A 37 24.12 17.65 3.17
C ASN A 37 23.14 17.99 2.03
N LYS A 38 23.43 19.08 1.30
CA LYS A 38 22.51 19.59 0.27
C LYS A 38 22.23 18.61 -0.87
N GLU A 39 23.20 17.78 -1.26
CA GLU A 39 23.01 16.81 -2.34
C GLU A 39 22.22 15.59 -1.87
N GLU A 40 22.49 15.09 -0.66
CA GLU A 40 21.68 14.04 -0.01
C GLU A 40 20.21 14.48 0.17
N ILE A 41 19.98 15.72 0.62
CA ILE A 41 18.63 16.30 0.73
C ILE A 41 17.93 16.33 -0.63
N ARG A 42 18.66 16.66 -1.70
CA ARG A 42 18.11 16.64 -3.06
C ARG A 42 17.74 15.22 -3.50
N GLY A 43 18.55 14.22 -3.16
CA GLY A 43 18.27 12.80 -3.40
C GLY A 43 16.97 12.37 -2.72
N VAL A 44 16.83 12.66 -1.42
CA VAL A 44 15.61 12.32 -0.66
C VAL A 44 14.39 13.05 -1.22
N ILE A 45 14.48 14.36 -1.48
CA ILE A 45 13.35 15.13 -2.04
C ILE A 45 12.99 14.64 -3.45
N GLY A 46 13.98 14.29 -4.27
CA GLY A 46 13.78 13.74 -5.61
C GLY A 46 13.02 12.41 -5.57
N HIS A 47 13.39 11.53 -4.63
CA HIS A 47 12.71 10.26 -4.38
C HIS A 47 11.26 10.50 -3.96
N GLU A 48 11.02 11.35 -2.96
CA GLU A 48 9.67 11.67 -2.48
C GLU A 48 8.78 12.33 -3.54
N LEU A 49 9.33 13.25 -4.35
CA LEU A 49 8.62 13.88 -5.46
C LEU A 49 8.21 12.86 -6.54
N SER A 50 8.98 11.79 -6.71
CA SER A 50 8.66 10.74 -7.66
C SER A 50 7.33 10.04 -7.32
N HIS A 51 7.05 9.81 -6.03
CA HIS A 51 5.80 9.19 -5.60
C HIS A 51 4.59 10.08 -5.92
N ILE A 52 4.75 11.40 -5.84
CA ILE A 52 3.71 12.35 -6.28
C ILE A 52 3.55 12.32 -7.80
N LYS A 53 4.67 12.35 -8.53
CA LYS A 53 4.70 12.36 -10.00
C LYS A 53 3.99 11.14 -10.57
N HIS A 54 4.29 9.97 -10.02
CA HIS A 54 3.75 8.69 -10.44
C HIS A 54 2.41 8.33 -9.78
N LYS A 55 1.93 9.14 -8.83
CA LYS A 55 0.64 8.98 -8.14
C LYS A 55 0.53 7.67 -7.36
N ASP A 56 1.60 7.32 -6.67
CA ASP A 56 1.76 6.02 -6.01
C ASP A 56 0.66 5.76 -4.99
N PHE A 57 0.32 6.78 -4.21
CA PHE A 57 -0.76 6.70 -3.23
C PHE A 57 -2.11 6.34 -3.89
N LEU A 58 -2.43 6.86 -5.08
CA LEU A 58 -3.67 6.50 -5.79
C LEU A 58 -3.61 5.07 -6.32
N ILE A 59 -2.49 4.69 -6.94
CA ILE A 59 -2.31 3.36 -7.53
C ILE A 59 -2.35 2.30 -6.44
N MET A 60 -1.59 2.48 -5.36
CA MET A 60 -1.53 1.55 -4.24
C MET A 60 -2.86 1.47 -3.50
N THR A 61 -3.57 2.59 -3.32
CA THR A 61 -4.93 2.57 -2.73
C THR A 61 -5.90 1.77 -3.59
N ALA A 62 -5.91 2.01 -4.91
CA ALA A 62 -6.79 1.29 -5.84
C ALA A 62 -6.46 -0.21 -5.88
N LEU A 63 -5.18 -0.58 -5.96
CA LEU A 63 -4.75 -1.98 -5.96
C LEU A 63 -5.06 -2.68 -4.62
N SER A 64 -4.92 -1.97 -3.50
CA SER A 64 -5.21 -2.52 -2.16
C SER A 64 -6.69 -2.80 -1.91
N ALA A 65 -7.60 -2.24 -2.72
CA ALA A 65 -9.03 -2.56 -2.64
C ALA A 65 -9.31 -4.03 -2.99
N ILE A 66 -8.53 -4.64 -3.87
CA ILE A 66 -8.71 -6.03 -4.32
C ILE A 66 -8.52 -7.04 -3.17
N PRO A 67 -7.36 -7.09 -2.48
CA PRO A 67 -7.20 -7.99 -1.34
C PRO A 67 -8.18 -7.67 -0.22
N LEU A 68 -8.56 -6.40 -0.01
CA LEU A 68 -9.56 -6.03 0.99
C LEU A 68 -10.91 -6.69 0.71
N ILE A 69 -11.41 -6.61 -0.53
CA ILE A 69 -12.69 -7.23 -0.92
C ILE A 69 -12.59 -8.75 -0.80
N ALA A 70 -11.50 -9.36 -1.29
CA ALA A 70 -11.29 -10.81 -1.18
C ALA A 70 -11.28 -11.28 0.28
N TYR A 71 -10.62 -10.52 1.16
CA TYR A 71 -10.61 -10.78 2.60
C TYR A 71 -12.00 -10.65 3.23
N MET A 72 -12.77 -9.62 2.86
CA MET A 72 -14.14 -9.45 3.34
C MET A 72 -15.03 -10.63 2.93
N VAL A 73 -14.95 -11.07 1.67
CA VAL A 73 -15.70 -12.24 1.18
C VAL A 73 -15.29 -13.50 1.94
N ALA A 74 -13.99 -13.74 2.12
CA ALA A 74 -13.48 -14.86 2.88
C ALA A 74 -14.01 -14.85 4.31
N ARG A 75 -13.89 -13.71 5.00
CA ARG A 75 -14.31 -13.53 6.39
C ARG A 75 -15.82 -13.75 6.56
N LEU A 76 -16.65 -13.11 5.73
CA LEU A 76 -18.10 -13.28 5.78
C LEU A 76 -18.50 -14.73 5.50
N SER A 77 -17.82 -15.39 4.57
CA SER A 77 -18.05 -16.81 4.26
C SER A 77 -17.66 -17.70 5.44
N PHE A 78 -16.52 -17.45 6.10
CA PHE A 78 -16.12 -18.18 7.31
C PHE A 78 -17.10 -18.00 8.47
N GLU A 79 -17.58 -16.78 8.69
CA GLU A 79 -18.61 -16.49 9.68
C GLU A 79 -19.93 -17.24 9.35
N ALA A 80 -20.37 -17.19 8.09
CA ALA A 80 -21.56 -17.91 7.63
C ALA A 80 -21.44 -19.44 7.83
N VAL A 81 -20.28 -20.03 7.52
CA VAL A 81 -19.99 -21.46 7.78
C VAL A 81 -20.11 -21.81 9.26
N ARG A 82 -19.65 -20.92 10.15
CA ARG A 82 -19.73 -21.13 11.61
C ARG A 82 -21.17 -21.22 12.11
N PHE A 83 -22.06 -20.37 11.58
CA PHE A 83 -23.48 -20.35 11.95
C PHE A 83 -24.31 -21.41 11.21
N ALA A 84 -23.92 -21.80 10.00
CA ALA A 84 -24.63 -22.77 9.16
C ALA A 84 -24.31 -24.24 9.48
N ARG A 85 -23.78 -24.56 10.66
CA ARG A 85 -23.42 -25.93 11.05
C ARG A 85 -24.64 -26.88 10.89
N PRO A 86 -24.59 -27.88 10.00
CA PRO A 86 -25.76 -28.70 9.70
C PRO A 86 -26.17 -29.55 10.91
N SER A 87 -27.46 -29.52 11.26
CA SER A 87 -28.07 -30.60 12.04
C SER A 87 -28.19 -31.85 11.15
N LYS A 88 -28.02 -33.04 11.75
CA LYS A 88 -27.80 -34.36 11.10
C LYS A 88 -28.79 -34.83 10.02
N LYS A 89 -29.83 -34.06 9.63
CA LYS A 89 -30.98 -34.55 8.86
C LYS A 89 -31.22 -33.95 7.45
N GLY A 90 -30.41 -33.01 6.94
CA GLY A 90 -30.69 -32.37 5.64
C GLY A 90 -29.57 -32.50 4.59
N LYS A 91 -29.74 -33.33 3.55
CA LYS A 91 -28.79 -33.41 2.41
C LYS A 91 -28.57 -32.05 1.71
N GLY A 92 -29.61 -31.21 1.63
CA GLY A 92 -29.49 -29.85 1.07
C GLY A 92 -28.65 -28.90 1.94
N ALA A 93 -28.68 -29.04 3.26
CA ALA A 93 -27.90 -28.21 4.18
C ALA A 93 -26.39 -28.53 4.11
N ALA A 94 -26.03 -29.80 3.86
CA ALA A 94 -24.65 -30.21 3.66
C ALA A 94 -24.04 -29.62 2.38
N ALA A 95 -24.80 -29.55 1.29
CA ALA A 95 -24.35 -28.96 0.03
C ALA A 95 -24.10 -27.44 0.16
N VAL A 96 -25.01 -26.72 0.83
CA VAL A 96 -24.85 -25.27 1.11
C VAL A 96 -23.63 -25.02 2.01
N TYR A 97 -23.45 -25.83 3.05
CA TYR A 97 -22.28 -25.74 3.94
C TYR A 97 -20.97 -25.93 3.17
N ALA A 98 -20.90 -26.96 2.32
CA ALA A 98 -19.72 -27.23 1.51
C ALA A 98 -19.41 -26.09 0.53
N ALA A 99 -20.42 -25.51 -0.10
CA ALA A 99 -20.26 -24.36 -0.99
C ALA A 99 -19.72 -23.12 -0.24
N LEU A 100 -20.24 -22.81 0.95
CA LEU A 100 -19.77 -21.69 1.77
C LEU A 100 -18.34 -21.93 2.28
N ALA A 101 -18.00 -23.15 2.67
CA ALA A 101 -16.64 -23.52 3.08
C ALA A 101 -15.65 -23.38 1.93
N ALA A 102 -16.01 -23.84 0.73
CA ALA A 102 -15.20 -23.67 -0.47
C ALA A 102 -15.00 -22.18 -0.80
N ALA A 103 -16.07 -21.38 -0.77
CA ALA A 103 -15.99 -19.93 -1.01
C ALA A 103 -15.07 -19.22 0.00
N ALA A 104 -15.12 -19.61 1.28
CA ALA A 104 -14.26 -19.05 2.32
C ALA A 104 -12.77 -19.34 2.07
N VAL A 105 -12.44 -20.59 1.75
CA VAL A 105 -11.05 -21.01 1.45
C VAL A 105 -10.55 -20.33 0.18
N ILE A 106 -11.33 -20.36 -0.91
CA ILE A 106 -10.96 -19.73 -2.18
C ILE A 106 -10.77 -18.22 -1.98
N GLY A 107 -11.70 -17.54 -1.31
CA GLY A 107 -11.58 -16.11 -1.01
C GLY A 107 -10.31 -15.79 -0.23
N TYR A 108 -9.95 -16.63 0.74
CA TYR A 108 -8.74 -16.44 1.53
C TYR A 108 -7.47 -16.65 0.69
N VAL A 109 -7.43 -17.66 -0.17
CA VAL A 109 -6.31 -17.88 -1.09
C VAL A 109 -6.15 -16.70 -2.05
N VAL A 110 -7.25 -16.20 -2.61
CA VAL A 110 -7.25 -15.01 -3.47
C VAL A 110 -6.73 -13.79 -2.71
N TYR A 111 -7.16 -13.59 -1.46
CA TYR A 111 -6.63 -12.53 -0.59
C TYR A 111 -5.11 -12.62 -0.44
N ILE A 112 -4.57 -13.79 -0.10
CA ILE A 112 -3.12 -13.98 0.07
C ILE A 112 -2.37 -13.66 -1.22
N ILE A 113 -2.79 -14.23 -2.35
CA ILE A 113 -2.13 -14.01 -3.65
C ILE A 113 -2.16 -12.52 -4.04
N THR A 114 -3.32 -11.89 -3.93
CA THR A 114 -3.47 -10.47 -4.30
C THR A 114 -2.69 -9.55 -3.37
N LEU A 115 -2.60 -9.88 -2.07
CA LEU A 115 -1.75 -9.16 -1.12
C LEU A 115 -0.26 -9.25 -1.50
N LEU A 116 0.23 -10.45 -1.87
CA LEU A 116 1.60 -10.62 -2.35
C LEU A 116 1.87 -9.77 -3.60
N CYS A 117 0.93 -9.71 -4.54
CA CYS A 117 1.04 -8.87 -5.73
C CYS A 117 1.11 -7.37 -5.39
N VAL A 118 0.31 -6.91 -4.42
CA VAL A 118 0.36 -5.51 -3.92
C VAL A 118 1.71 -5.23 -3.28
N MET A 119 2.23 -6.11 -2.43
CA MET A 119 3.55 -5.94 -1.80
C MET A 119 4.68 -5.92 -2.84
N ARG A 120 4.62 -6.77 -3.87
CA ARG A 120 5.61 -6.76 -4.95
C ARG A 120 5.56 -5.46 -5.74
N THR A 121 4.35 -4.96 -6.04
CA THR A 121 4.15 -3.68 -6.71
C THR A 121 4.70 -2.54 -5.87
N SER A 122 4.48 -2.56 -4.55
CA SER A 122 5.05 -1.57 -3.63
C SER A 122 6.57 -1.48 -3.76
N ARG A 123 7.27 -2.62 -3.73
CA ARG A 123 8.74 -2.63 -3.91
C ARG A 123 9.17 -2.13 -5.28
N LEU A 124 8.41 -2.47 -6.31
CA LEU A 124 8.71 -1.99 -7.66
C LEU A 124 8.57 -0.47 -7.76
N ARG A 125 7.60 0.12 -7.05
CA ARG A 125 7.40 1.57 -6.97
C ARG A 125 8.58 2.30 -6.33
N GLU A 126 9.20 1.72 -5.29
CA GLU A 126 10.44 2.24 -4.69
C GLU A 126 11.61 2.25 -5.69
N HIS A 127 11.82 1.15 -6.43
CA HIS A 127 12.88 1.13 -7.44
C HIS A 127 12.70 2.18 -8.55
N TYR A 128 11.45 2.46 -8.93
CA TYR A 128 11.15 3.56 -9.86
C TYR A 128 11.38 4.93 -9.22
N ALA A 129 11.18 5.07 -7.92
CA ALA A 129 11.43 6.29 -7.19
C ALA A 129 12.93 6.60 -7.11
N ASP A 130 13.73 5.60 -6.78
CA ASP A 130 15.20 5.70 -6.76
C ASP A 130 15.75 6.07 -8.14
N ALA A 131 15.30 5.36 -9.19
CA ALA A 131 15.72 5.63 -10.56
C ALA A 131 15.33 7.05 -11.01
N TYR A 132 14.14 7.52 -10.63
CA TYR A 132 13.69 8.88 -10.93
C TYR A 132 14.51 9.93 -10.17
N SER A 133 14.82 9.68 -8.90
CA SER A 133 15.64 10.59 -8.10
C SER A 133 17.02 10.75 -8.71
N ALA A 134 17.69 9.64 -9.04
CA ALA A 134 18.99 9.64 -9.71
C ALA A 134 18.94 10.40 -11.06
N TYR A 135 17.87 10.21 -11.84
CA TYR A 135 17.68 10.91 -13.11
C TYR A 135 17.51 12.42 -12.95
N VAL A 136 16.76 12.88 -11.94
CA VAL A 136 16.47 14.32 -11.74
C VAL A 136 17.59 15.05 -11.02
N THR A 137 18.30 14.38 -10.12
CA THR A 137 19.42 14.97 -9.36
C THR A 137 20.74 14.88 -10.13
N GLY A 138 20.88 13.92 -11.05
CA GLY A 138 22.13 13.66 -11.76
C GLY A 138 23.20 12.97 -10.91
N THR A 139 22.85 12.57 -9.68
CA THR A 139 23.74 11.91 -8.71
C THR A 139 23.11 10.61 -8.24
N PRO A 140 23.49 9.46 -8.84
CA PRO A 140 22.93 8.15 -8.47
C PRO A 140 23.33 7.68 -7.06
N GLU A 141 24.32 8.33 -6.45
CA GLU A 141 24.98 7.91 -5.20
C GLU A 141 24.47 8.68 -3.97
N ALA A 142 23.60 9.68 -4.15
CA ALA A 142 23.10 10.55 -3.09
C ALA A 142 21.83 10.02 -2.41
#